data_AF-A0A378UC27-F1
#
_entry.id   AF-A0A378UC27-F1
#
_cell.length_a   1.000
_cell.length_b   1.000
_cell.length_c   1.000
_cell.angle_alpha   90.00
_cell.angle_beta   90.00
_cell.angle_gamma   90.00
#
_symmetry.space_group_name_H-M   'P 1'
#
loop_
_entity.id
_entity.type
_entity.pdbx_description
1 polymer ?
#
loop_
_entity_poly.entity_id
_entity_poly.type
_entity_poly.pdbx_seq_one_letter_code
_entity_poly.pdbx_strand_id
1 'polypeptide(L)'
;MATLEQQLAELEQKTARIKDKIKKQDTAEKVVIGGMMLAYARKNPTNAKRLLELMQTELREQDLKRVQRAVNELDLIVGNAELANVNGGGYANS
;
A
#
# COMPACT_ATOMS: atom_id res chain seq x y z
N MET A 1 24.18 31.38 32.66
CA MET A 1 23.94 31.19 31.21
C MET A 1 24.31 29.75 30.88
N ALA A 2 23.50 29.04 30.09
CA ALA A 2 23.87 27.72 29.61
C ALA A 2 25.14 27.85 28.74
N THR A 3 26.09 26.92 28.89
CA THR A 3 27.31 26.92 28.06
C THR A 3 26.93 26.70 26.61
N LEU A 4 27.79 27.13 25.67
CA LEU A 4 27.53 26.93 24.23
C LEU A 4 27.33 25.44 23.89
N GLU A 5 28.01 24.54 24.60
CA GLU A 5 27.85 23.09 24.48
C GLU A 5 26.45 22.62 24.90
N GLN A 6 25.89 23.17 25.99
CA GLN A 6 24.53 22.87 26.42
C GLN A 6 23.49 23.38 25.42
N GLN A 7 23.71 24.56 24.83
CA GLN A 7 22.83 25.11 23.80
C GLN A 7 22.90 24.28 22.51
N LEU A 8 24.09 23.80 22.12
CA LEU A 8 24.28 22.91 20.98
C LEU A 8 23.52 21.59 21.19
N ALA A 9 23.68 20.96 22.36
CA ALA A 9 22.99 19.72 22.69
C ALA A 9 21.46 19.86 22.65
N GLU A 10 20.93 20.99 23.12
CA GLU A 10 19.49 21.26 23.06
C GLU A 10 18.98 21.41 21.61
N LEU A 11 19.73 22.10 20.75
CA LEU A 11 19.40 22.26 19.33
C LEU A 11 19.47 20.94 18.56
N GLU A 12 20.47 20.11 18.84
CA GLU A 12 20.59 18.77 18.27
C GLU A 12 19.41 17.88 18.68
N GLN A 13 19.02 17.92 19.95
CA GLN A 13 17.87 17.17 20.43
C GLN A 13 16.56 17.65 19.79
N LYS A 14 16.36 18.96 19.65
CA LYS A 14 15.20 19.53 18.94
C LYS A 14 15.19 19.08 17.48
N THR A 15 16.33 19.11 16.82
CA THR A 15 16.49 18.67 15.44
C THR A 15 16.15 17.18 15.28
N ALA A 16 16.65 16.32 16.16
CA ALA A 16 16.33 14.89 16.14
C ALA A 16 14.82 14.64 16.27
N ARG A 17 14.16 15.32 17.22
CA ARG A 17 12.71 15.22 17.42
C ARG A 17 11.91 15.65 16.19
N ILE A 18 12.32 16.72 15.51
CA ILE A 18 11.66 17.19 14.29
C ILE A 18 11.84 16.18 13.17
N LYS A 19 13.05 15.66 12.97
CA LYS A 19 13.32 14.61 11.98
C LYS A 19 12.46 13.36 12.22
N ASP A 20 12.30 12.94 13.47
CA ASP A 20 11.44 11.80 13.81
C ASP A 20 9.97 12.08 13.54
N LYS A 21 9.47 13.29 13.82
CA LYS A 21 8.10 13.69 13.49
C LYS A 21 7.86 13.63 11.98
N ILE A 22 8.80 14.12 11.17
CA ILE A 22 8.70 14.08 9.71
C ILE A 22 8.62 12.63 9.22
N LYS A 23 9.49 11.75 9.70
CA LYS A 23 9.46 10.31 9.34
C LYS A 23 8.14 9.64 9.72
N LYS A 24 7.60 9.97 10.91
CA LYS A 24 6.31 9.44 11.36
C LYS A 24 5.15 9.93 10.49
N GLN A 25 5.17 11.19 10.08
CA GLN A 25 4.17 11.75 9.18
C GLN A 25 4.22 11.10 7.79
N ASP A 26 5.42 10.99 7.20
CA ASP A 26 5.62 10.30 5.91
C ASP A 26 5.15 8.84 5.96
N THR A 27 5.45 8.13 7.05
CA THR A 27 4.97 6.75 7.25
C THR A 27 3.44 6.71 7.36
N ALA A 28 2.84 7.62 8.12
CA ALA A 28 1.39 7.66 8.30
C ALA A 28 0.67 7.96 6.98
N GLU A 29 1.17 8.90 6.19
CA GLU A 29 0.62 9.25 4.88
C GLU A 29 0.64 8.06 3.93
N LYS A 30 1.77 7.35 3.85
CA LYS A 30 1.91 6.12 3.06
C LYS A 30 0.93 5.02 3.49
N VAL A 31 0.75 4.84 4.80
CA VAL A 31 -0.19 3.84 5.35
C VAL A 31 -1.64 4.20 4.98
N VAL A 32 -2.03 5.46 5.12
CA VAL A 32 -3.38 5.93 4.78
C VAL A 32 -3.65 5.76 3.29
N ILE A 33 -2.74 6.22 2.42
CA ILE A 33 -2.89 6.07 0.96
C ILE A 33 -2.92 4.60 0.54
N GLY A 34 -2.02 3.78 1.10
CA GLY A 34 -2.00 2.34 0.84
C GLY A 34 -3.31 1.65 1.23
N GLY A 35 -3.83 1.94 2.42
CA GLY A 35 -5.12 1.43 2.89
C GLY A 35 -6.29 1.86 2.00
N MET A 36 -6.31 3.13 1.58
CA MET A 36 -7.31 3.66 0.66
C MET A 36 -7.25 2.96 -0.71
N MET A 37 -6.06 2.78 -1.29
CA MET A 37 -5.89 2.11 -2.58
C MET A 37 -6.32 0.65 -2.55
N LEU A 38 -6.02 -0.08 -1.47
CA LEU A 38 -6.54 -1.44 -1.27
C LEU A 38 -8.07 -1.46 -1.19
N ALA A 39 -8.66 -0.54 -0.44
CA ALA A 39 -10.12 -0.42 -0.36
C ALA A 39 -10.75 -0.06 -1.72
N TYR A 40 -10.09 0.77 -2.52
CA TYR A 40 -10.51 1.11 -3.89
C TYR A 40 -10.44 -0.09 -4.83
N ALA A 41 -9.34 -0.84 -4.79
CA ALA A 41 -9.13 -2.02 -5.63
C ALA A 41 -10.17 -3.12 -5.34
N ARG A 42 -10.51 -3.35 -4.07
CA ARG A 42 -11.51 -4.35 -3.66
C ARG A 42 -12.92 -4.11 -4.20
N LYS A 43 -13.26 -2.88 -4.61
CA LYS A 43 -14.60 -2.53 -5.08
C LYS A 43 -14.89 -2.97 -6.51
N ASN A 44 -13.86 -3.19 -7.33
CA ASN A 44 -14.01 -3.50 -8.74
C ASN A 44 -12.89 -4.45 -9.20
N PRO A 45 -13.21 -5.61 -9.79
CA PRO A 45 -12.22 -6.56 -10.29
C PRO A 45 -11.20 -5.96 -11.27
N THR A 46 -11.60 -5.01 -12.11
CA THR A 46 -10.68 -4.29 -13.01
C THR A 46 -9.64 -3.49 -12.24
N ASN A 47 -10.04 -2.85 -11.13
CA ASN A 47 -9.12 -2.09 -10.28
C ASN A 47 -8.19 -3.03 -9.50
N ALA A 48 -8.71 -4.16 -9.02
CA ALA A 48 -7.89 -5.20 -8.39
C ALA A 48 -6.81 -5.72 -9.34
N LYS A 49 -7.18 -6.06 -10.59
CA LYS A 49 -6.25 -6.48 -11.63
C LYS A 49 -5.19 -5.41 -11.92
N ARG A 50 -5.61 -4.14 -12.06
CA ARG A 50 -4.68 -3.05 -12.32
C ARG A 50 -3.68 -2.84 -11.18
N LEU A 51 -4.14 -2.95 -9.94
CA LEU A 51 -3.26 -2.81 -8.78
C LEU A 51 -2.28 -3.99 -8.66
N LEU A 52 -2.72 -5.21 -8.98
CA LEU A 52 -1.84 -6.39 -9.05
C LEU A 52 -0.74 -6.22 -10.09
N GLU A 53 -1.06 -5.75 -11.29
CA GLU A 53 -0.07 -5.45 -12.34
C GLU A 53 0.97 -4.43 -11.83
N LEU A 54 0.52 -3.33 -11.22
CA LEU A 54 1.43 -2.32 -10.66
C LEU A 54 2.29 -2.90 -9.54
N MET A 55 1.73 -3.73 -8.66
CA MET A 55 2.51 -4.39 -7.61
C MET A 55 3.61 -5.28 -8.20
N GLN A 56 3.32 -6.01 -9.28
CA GLN A 56 4.29 -6.87 -9.94
C GLN A 56 5.40 -6.10 -10.66
N THR A 57 5.09 -4.92 -11.25
CA THR A 57 6.10 -4.13 -11.98
C THR A 57 6.92 -3.21 -11.09
N GLU A 58 6.33 -2.65 -10.03
CA GLU A 58 6.97 -1.61 -9.22
C GLU A 58 7.62 -2.14 -7.94
N LEU A 59 7.16 -3.29 -7.40
CA LEU A 59 7.73 -3.84 -6.17
C LEU A 59 8.86 -4.82 -6.46
N ARG A 60 9.90 -4.74 -5.62
CA ARG A 60 10.94 -5.77 -5.58
C ARG A 60 10.35 -7.08 -5.06
N GLU A 61 10.94 -8.21 -5.44
CA GLU A 61 10.47 -9.54 -5.02
C GLU A 61 10.31 -9.69 -3.49
N GLN A 62 11.25 -9.17 -2.70
CA GLN A 62 11.16 -9.19 -1.25
C GLN A 62 9.97 -8.39 -0.70
N ASP A 63 9.60 -7.30 -1.38
CA ASP A 63 8.50 -6.43 -0.97
C ASP A 63 7.16 -7.05 -1.40
N LEU A 64 7.11 -7.72 -2.57
CA LEU A 64 5.98 -8.56 -2.97
C LEU A 64 5.68 -9.64 -1.91
N LYS A 65 6.71 -10.34 -1.42
CA LYS A 65 6.56 -11.34 -0.36
C LYS A 65 5.97 -10.76 0.93
N ARG A 66 6.31 -9.51 1.28
CA ARG A 66 5.76 -8.82 2.46
C ARG A 66 4.27 -8.51 2.33
N VAL A 67 3.79 -8.29 1.10
CA VAL A 67 2.37 -7.95 0.83
C VAL A 67 1.57 -9.13 0.26
N GLN A 68 2.11 -10.35 0.33
CA GLN A 68 1.51 -11.55 -0.30
C GLN A 68 0.04 -11.77 0.10
N ARG A 69 -0.33 -11.44 1.34
CA ARG A 69 -1.72 -11.53 1.79
C ARG A 69 -2.66 -10.65 0.94
N ALA A 70 -2.25 -9.42 0.64
CA ALA A 70 -3.04 -8.51 -0.17
C ALA A 70 -3.07 -8.95 -1.64
N VAL A 71 -1.94 -9.44 -2.17
CA VAL A 71 -1.86 -10.02 -3.52
C VAL A 71 -2.86 -11.17 -3.67
N ASN A 72 -2.83 -12.15 -2.77
CA ASN A 72 -3.74 -13.29 -2.82
C ASN A 72 -5.22 -12.88 -2.74
N GLU A 73 -5.55 -11.88 -1.91
CA GLU A 73 -6.91 -11.37 -1.81
C GLU A 73 -7.38 -10.73 -3.14
N LEU A 74 -6.53 -9.91 -3.77
CA LEU A 74 -6.85 -9.28 -5.05
C LEU A 74 -6.97 -10.31 -6.17
N ASP A 75 -6.10 -11.33 -6.18
CA ASP A 75 -6.15 -12.42 -7.17
C ASP A 75 -7.46 -13.20 -7.07
N LEU A 76 -7.95 -13.46 -5.86
CA LEU A 76 -9.27 -14.10 -5.66
C LEU A 76 -10.42 -13.24 -6.20
N ILE A 77 -10.36 -11.92 -6.01
CA ILE A 77 -11.39 -11.00 -6.54
C ILE A 77 -11.40 -11.05 -8.07
N VAL A 78 -10.22 -11.02 -8.69
CA VAL A 78 -10.09 -11.11 -10.16
C VAL A 78 -10.58 -12.47 -10.66
N GLY A 79 -10.09 -13.56 -10.09
CA GLY A 79 -10.46 -14.91 -10.49
C GLY A 79 -11.97 -15.18 -10.35
N ASN A 80 -12.60 -14.73 -9.26
CA ASN A 80 -14.04 -14.89 -9.07
C ASN A 80 -14.84 -14.12 -10.14
N ALA A 81 -14.39 -12.93 -10.52
CA ALA A 81 -15.04 -12.14 -11.56
C ALA A 81 -14.90 -12.80 -12.94
N GLU A 82 -13.72 -13.35 -13.25
CA GLU A 82 -13.47 -14.09 -14.49
C GLU A 82 -14.36 -15.35 -14.57
N LEU A 83 -14.47 -16.12 -13.47
CA LEU A 83 -15.35 -17.28 -13.38
C LEU A 83 -16.84 -16.91 -13.56
N ALA A 84 -17.29 -15.79 -12.97
CA ALA A 84 -18.66 -15.32 -13.11
C ALA A 84 -19.00 -14.97 -14.58
N ASN A 85 -18.07 -14.35 -15.30
CA ASN A 85 -18.25 -13.99 -16.70
C ASN A 85 -18.33 -15.22 -17.62
N VAL A 86 -17.54 -16.27 -17.34
CA VAL A 86 -17.59 -17.54 -18.11
C VAL A 86 -18.94 -18.23 -17.95
N ASN A 87 -19.49 -18.27 -16.73
CA ASN A 87 -20.76 -18.93 -16.46
C ASN A 87 -21.99 -18.14 -16.96
N GLY A 88 -21.89 -16.81 -17.04
CA GLY A 88 -22.97 -15.95 -17.57
C GLY A 88 -23.17 -16.03 -19.09
N GLY A 89 -22.12 -16.39 -19.85
CA GLY A 89 -22.19 -16.51 -21.31
C GLY A 89 -22.75 -17.85 -21.82
N GLY A 90 -22.80 -18.88 -20.98
CA GLY A 90 -23.18 -20.25 -21.38
C GLY A 90 -24.68 -20.49 -21.59
N TYR A 91 -25.55 -19.68 -20.98
CA TYR A 91 -27.02 -19.87 -21.05
C TYR A 91 -27.72 -19.06 -22.15
N ALA A 92 -26.98 -18.24 -22.91
CA ALA A 92 -27.56 -17.40 -23.97
C ALA A 92 -27.60 -18.05 -25.36
N ASN A 93 -27.15 -19.31 -25.48
CA ASN A 93 -27.03 -20.00 -26.77
C ASN A 93 -27.49 -21.47 -26.71
N SER A 94 -28.60 -21.75 -26.02
CA SER A 94 -29.29 -23.07 -26.01
C SER A 94 -30.72 -22.92 -26.51
#